data_AF-G8QIC6-F1
#
_entry.id   AF-G8QIC6-F1
#
_cell.length_a   1.000
_cell.length_b   1.000
_cell.length_c   1.000
_cell.angle_alpha   90.00
_cell.angle_beta   90.00
_cell.angle_gamma   90.00
#
_symmetry.space_group_name_H-M   'P 1'
#
loop_
_entity.id
_entity.type
_entity.pdbx_description
1 polymer ?
#
loop_
_entity_poly.entity_id
_entity_poly.type
_entity_poly.pdbx_seq_one_letter_code
_entity_poly.pdbx_strand_id
1 'polypeptide(L)'
;MKVVALLVQPSGVEWDMADMAEMAARLPGLIPLQSVAPGQVPDALSLSWAPLPAAAPGGPGKSLRELEREFLERVLAEYKGNKSAAAKSLKMHRRTLQRKLARGS
;
A
#
# COMPACT_ATOMS: atom_id res chain seq x y z
N MET A 1 11.24 -10.43 -25.28
CA MET A 1 10.48 -9.24 -24.85
C MET A 1 11.13 -8.73 -23.56
N LYS A 2 11.43 -7.43 -23.49
CA LYS A 2 12.36 -6.80 -22.52
C LYS A 2 11.79 -6.75 -21.09
N VAL A 3 12.57 -7.14 -20.08
CA VAL A 3 12.33 -6.79 -18.66
C VAL A 3 13.34 -5.72 -18.26
N VAL A 4 12.84 -4.55 -17.86
CA VAL A 4 13.64 -3.37 -17.49
C VAL A 4 14.03 -3.49 -16.02
N ALA A 5 15.27 -3.87 -15.74
CA ALA A 5 15.92 -3.61 -14.45
C ALA A 5 16.89 -2.45 -14.67
N LEU A 6 16.57 -1.29 -14.11
CA LEU A 6 17.41 -0.10 -14.18
C LEU A 6 18.58 -0.28 -13.20
N LEU A 7 19.61 -1.02 -13.60
CA LEU A 7 20.92 -0.97 -12.95
C LEU A 7 21.68 0.20 -13.60
N VAL A 8 21.98 1.24 -12.84
CA VAL A 8 22.95 2.26 -13.25
C VAL A 8 24.28 1.53 -13.49
N GLN A 9 24.64 1.35 -14.76
CA GLN A 9 25.90 0.72 -15.16
C GLN A 9 27.04 1.71 -14.91
N PRO A 10 28.03 1.43 -14.06
CA PRO A 10 29.33 2.06 -14.21
C PRO A 10 29.93 1.55 -15.53
N SER A 11 30.09 2.43 -16.50
CA SER A 11 30.68 2.13 -17.80
C SER A 11 32.13 1.67 -17.62
N GLY A 12 32.47 0.46 -18.10
CA GLY A 12 33.85 -0.01 -18.22
C GLY A 12 34.16 -1.38 -17.63
N VAL A 13 33.19 -2.08 -17.03
CA VAL A 13 33.38 -3.43 -16.49
C VAL A 13 32.76 -4.45 -17.46
N GLU A 14 33.61 -5.25 -18.09
CA GLU A 14 33.22 -6.51 -18.73
C GLU A 14 32.90 -7.51 -17.61
N TRP A 15 31.62 -7.89 -17.50
CA TRP A 15 31.18 -8.82 -16.47
C TRP A 15 31.36 -10.25 -16.98
N ASP A 16 32.43 -10.92 -16.56
CA ASP A 16 32.62 -12.35 -16.80
C ASP A 16 31.60 -13.15 -15.96
N MET A 17 31.07 -14.23 -16.53
CA MET A 17 30.12 -15.14 -15.88
C MET A 17 30.73 -15.79 -14.62
N ALA A 18 32.05 -15.99 -14.60
CA ALA A 18 32.77 -16.45 -13.42
C ALA A 18 32.78 -15.41 -12.30
N ASP A 19 33.05 -14.13 -12.63
CA ASP A 19 33.04 -13.02 -11.68
C ASP A 19 31.64 -12.77 -11.11
N MET A 20 30.60 -12.92 -11.93
CA MET A 20 29.20 -12.80 -11.50
C MET A 20 28.80 -13.91 -10.51
N ALA A 21 29.29 -15.14 -10.70
CA ALA A 21 29.06 -16.26 -9.79
C ALA A 21 29.79 -16.06 -8.45
N GLU A 22 31.01 -15.53 -8.48
CA GLU A 22 31.77 -15.22 -7.28
C GLU A 22 31.17 -14.04 -6.50
N MET A 23 30.70 -12.99 -7.20
CA MET A 23 29.99 -11.86 -6.56
C MET A 23 28.68 -12.31 -5.91
N ALA A 24 27.91 -13.18 -6.58
CA ALA A 24 26.68 -13.73 -6.04
C ALA A 24 26.92 -14.60 -4.79
N ALA A 25 28.03 -15.34 -4.75
CA ALA A 25 28.41 -16.17 -3.60
C ALA A 25 28.85 -15.35 -2.38
N ARG A 26 29.30 -14.10 -2.58
CA ARG A 26 29.76 -13.20 -1.49
C ARG A 26 28.65 -12.37 -0.87
N LEU A 27 27.44 -12.33 -1.45
CA LEU A 27 26.30 -11.61 -0.91
C LEU A 27 25.47 -12.53 0.00
N PRO A 28 25.53 -12.39 1.33
CA PRO A 28 24.70 -13.19 2.22
C PRO A 28 23.22 -12.85 1.99
N GLY A 29 22.41 -13.87 1.72
CA GLY A 29 20.96 -13.73 1.50
C GLY A 29 20.51 -13.74 0.04
N LEU A 30 21.41 -13.91 -0.93
CA LEU A 30 20.98 -14.22 -2.29
C LEU A 30 20.45 -15.66 -2.34
N ILE A 31 19.12 -15.78 -2.39
CA ILE A 31 18.47 -17.05 -2.72
C ILE A 31 18.61 -17.22 -4.23
N PRO A 32 19.31 -18.26 -4.72
CA PRO A 32 19.31 -18.52 -6.15
C PRO A 32 17.86 -18.74 -6.57
N LEU A 33 17.38 -18.00 -7.57
CA LEU A 33 16.07 -18.21 -8.19
C LEU A 33 16.13 -19.49 -9.03
N GLN A 34 16.32 -20.62 -8.34
CA GLN A 34 16.19 -21.94 -8.91
C GLN A 34 14.73 -22.02 -9.34
N SER A 35 14.49 -22.43 -10.59
CA SER A 35 13.15 -22.64 -11.10
C SER A 35 12.39 -23.57 -10.16
N VAL A 36 11.47 -23.00 -9.37
CA VAL A 36 10.54 -23.79 -8.58
C VAL A 36 9.57 -24.43 -9.56
N ALA A 37 9.64 -25.76 -9.67
CA ALA A 37 8.64 -26.52 -10.40
C ALA A 37 7.25 -26.28 -9.76
N PRO A 38 6.18 -26.12 -10.55
CA PRO A 38 4.84 -25.93 -10.00
C PRO A 38 4.47 -27.12 -9.10
N GLY A 39 4.26 -26.85 -7.80
CA GLY A 39 3.97 -27.85 -6.77
C GLY A 39 5.07 -28.03 -5.70
N GLN A 40 6.26 -27.48 -5.91
CA GLN A 40 7.39 -27.61 -4.98
C GLN A 40 7.69 -26.32 -4.22
N VAL A 41 6.63 -25.62 -3.80
CA VAL A 41 6.77 -24.44 -2.93
C VAL A 41 7.00 -24.96 -1.51
N PRO A 42 8.18 -24.79 -0.90
CA PRO A 42 8.38 -25.17 0.50
C PRO A 42 7.43 -24.35 1.38
N ASP A 43 6.84 -24.99 2.40
CA ASP A 43 5.94 -24.34 3.38
C ASP A 43 6.54 -23.05 3.99
N ALA A 44 7.86 -22.95 4.01
CA ALA A 44 8.58 -21.74 4.45
C ALA A 44 8.23 -20.48 3.62
N LEU A 45 7.90 -20.61 2.32
CA LEU A 45 7.45 -19.48 1.50
C LEU A 45 5.96 -19.14 1.72
N SER A 46 5.17 -20.07 2.28
CA SER A 46 3.81 -19.79 2.78
C SER A 46 3.83 -18.75 3.90
N LEU A 47 4.94 -18.69 4.66
CA LEU A 47 5.14 -17.70 5.72
C LEU A 47 5.57 -16.30 5.21
N SER A 48 5.87 -16.14 3.92
CA SER A 48 6.28 -14.83 3.36
C SER A 48 5.11 -13.92 2.99
N TRP A 49 3.90 -14.49 2.83
CA TRP A 49 2.65 -13.74 2.84
C TRP A 49 1.84 -13.97 4.12
N ALA A 50 2.29 -14.83 5.03
CA ALA A 50 1.64 -14.95 6.33
C ALA A 50 1.68 -13.56 7.00
N PRO A 51 0.52 -12.96 7.32
CA PRO A 51 0.51 -11.72 8.05
C PRO A 51 1.27 -11.98 9.35
N LEU A 52 2.31 -11.18 9.63
CA LEU A 52 2.99 -11.19 10.93
C LEU A 52 1.91 -11.28 12.01
N PRO A 53 2.02 -12.20 12.99
CA PRO A 53 1.03 -12.31 14.05
C PRO A 53 0.85 -10.92 14.63
N ALA A 54 -0.35 -10.39 14.40
CA ALA A 54 -0.68 -9.02 14.63
C ALA A 54 -0.58 -8.73 16.13
N ALA A 55 0.60 -8.39 16.61
CA ALA A 55 0.74 -7.34 17.62
C ALA A 55 0.41 -5.99 16.95
N ALA A 56 -0.74 -5.91 16.26
CA ALA A 56 -1.17 -4.72 15.56
C ALA A 56 -1.74 -3.76 16.61
N PRO A 57 -1.19 -2.54 16.76
CA PRO A 57 -1.91 -1.48 17.42
C PRO A 57 -3.08 -1.10 16.50
N GLY A 58 -4.18 -1.85 16.54
CA GLY A 58 -5.26 -1.64 15.59
C GLY A 58 -6.28 -2.76 15.61
N GLY A 59 -7.37 -2.53 16.36
CA GLY A 59 -8.66 -3.11 15.99
C GLY A 59 -9.04 -2.72 14.55
N PRO A 60 -10.12 -3.27 13.98
CA PRO A 60 -10.54 -2.90 12.63
C PRO A 60 -10.55 -1.37 12.52
N GLY A 61 -9.66 -0.83 11.69
CA GLY A 61 -9.54 0.62 11.52
C GLY A 61 -10.91 1.18 11.11
N LYS A 62 -11.22 2.41 11.55
CA LYS A 62 -12.48 3.07 11.19
C LYS A 62 -12.72 2.93 9.69
N SER A 63 -13.93 2.53 9.32
CA SER A 63 -14.29 2.43 7.92
C SER A 63 -14.15 3.81 7.24
N LEU A 64 -13.88 3.84 5.94
CA LEU A 64 -13.82 5.09 5.19
C LEU A 64 -15.09 5.94 5.37
N ARG A 65 -16.24 5.26 5.55
CA ARG A 65 -17.53 5.89 5.82
C ARG A 65 -17.60 6.55 7.18
N GLU A 66 -17.07 5.92 8.23
CA GLU A 66 -17.00 6.52 9.57
C GLU A 66 -16.08 7.74 9.59
N LEU A 67 -14.93 7.66 8.92
CA LEU A 67 -14.00 8.78 8.80
C LEU A 67 -14.62 9.95 8.01
N GLU A 68 -15.31 9.64 6.92
CA GLU A 68 -16.06 10.64 6.15
C GLU A 68 -17.12 11.32 7.02
N ARG A 69 -17.88 10.55 7.80
CA ARG A 69 -18.91 11.10 8.69
C ARG A 69 -18.33 12.03 9.74
N GLU A 70 -17.29 11.60 10.44
CA GLU A 70 -16.62 12.41 11.47
C GLU A 70 -16.09 13.72 10.91
N PHE A 71 -15.52 13.68 9.70
CA PHE A 71 -15.07 14.89 9.02
C PHE A 71 -16.25 15.84 8.68
N LEU A 72 -17.36 15.31 8.15
CA LEU A 72 -18.54 16.13 7.85
C LEU A 72 -19.16 16.74 9.11
N GLU A 73 -19.19 16.02 10.22
CA GLU A 73 -19.67 16.51 11.51
C GLU A 73 -18.80 17.63 12.06
N ARG A 74 -17.47 17.47 12.01
CA ARG A 74 -16.52 18.52 12.42
C ARG A 74 -16.72 19.80 11.62
N VAL A 75 -16.85 19.70 10.30
CA VAL A 75 -17.08 20.87 9.44
C VAL A 75 -18.46 21.49 9.72
N LEU A 76 -19.50 20.68 9.96
CA LEU A 76 -20.81 21.24 10.34
C LEU A 76 -20.75 21.99 11.68
N ALA A 77 -19.99 21.50 12.65
CA ALA A 77 -19.80 22.19 13.92
C ALA A 77 -19.10 23.55 13.73
N GLU A 78 -18.05 23.60 12.90
CA GLU A 78 -17.34 24.84 12.55
C GLU A 78 -18.28 25.90 11.96
N TYR A 79 -19.22 25.49 11.10
CA TYR A 79 -20.20 26.38 10.48
C TYR A 79 -21.53 26.48 11.26
N LYS A 80 -21.56 26.11 12.55
CA LYS A 80 -22.75 26.21 13.42
C LYS A 80 -24.00 25.53 12.83
N GLY A 81 -23.81 24.39 12.15
CA GLY A 81 -24.88 23.65 11.49
C GLY A 81 -25.35 24.22 10.14
N ASN A 82 -24.75 25.31 9.65
CA ASN A 82 -25.10 25.87 8.34
C ASN A 82 -24.60 24.99 7.19
N LYS A 83 -25.50 24.09 6.74
CA LYS A 83 -25.23 23.12 5.66
C LYS A 83 -24.80 23.77 4.33
N SER A 84 -25.26 24.99 4.05
CA SER A 84 -24.89 25.68 2.81
C SER A 84 -23.46 26.23 2.87
N ALA A 85 -23.06 26.79 4.01
CA ALA A 85 -21.71 27.29 4.23
C ALA A 85 -20.69 26.14 4.28
N ALA A 86 -21.00 25.06 5.00
CA ALA A 86 -20.19 23.84 5.02
C ALA A 86 -20.03 23.20 3.63
N ALA A 87 -21.11 23.16 2.83
CA ALA A 87 -21.01 22.65 1.47
C ALA A 87 -20.09 23.52 0.58
N LYS A 88 -20.15 24.85 0.74
CA LYS A 88 -19.26 25.79 0.03
C LYS A 88 -17.79 25.59 0.42
N SER A 89 -17.49 25.43 1.70
CA SER A 89 -16.10 25.20 2.16
C SER A 89 -15.53 23.88 1.65
N LEU A 90 -16.37 22.84 1.62
CA LEU A 90 -16.06 21.53 1.05
C LEU A 90 -16.04 21.50 -0.49
N LYS A 91 -16.28 22.63 -1.16
CA LYS A 91 -16.38 22.75 -2.63
C LYS A 91 -17.34 21.72 -3.25
N MET A 92 -18.45 21.44 -2.58
CA MET A 92 -19.47 20.52 -3.06
C MET A 92 -20.87 21.13 -3.02
N HIS A 93 -21.81 20.50 -3.71
CA HIS A 93 -23.20 20.95 -3.68
C HIS A 93 -23.89 20.54 -2.37
N ARG A 94 -24.75 21.41 -1.82
CA ARG A 94 -25.52 21.17 -0.59
C ARG A 94 -26.31 19.86 -0.62
N ARG A 95 -26.90 19.49 -1.77
CA ARG A 95 -27.64 18.22 -1.93
C ARG A 95 -26.73 17.00 -1.79
N THR A 96 -25.48 17.10 -2.25
CA THR A 96 -24.48 16.04 -2.10
C THR A 96 -24.08 15.88 -0.64
N LEU A 97 -23.83 16.98 0.07
CA LEU A 97 -23.54 16.96 1.51
C LEU A 97 -24.70 16.31 2.28
N GLN A 98 -25.93 16.75 2.04
CA GLN A 98 -27.13 16.18 2.68
C GLN A 98 -27.27 14.68 2.43
N ARG A 99 -26.99 14.20 1.21
CA ARG A 99 -27.05 12.79 0.86
C ARG A 99 -25.93 11.96 1.50
N LYS A 100 -24.74 12.54 1.70
CA LYS A 100 -23.65 11.90 2.46
C LYS A 100 -24.03 11.77 3.94
N LEU A 101 -24.63 12.81 4.52
CA LEU A 101 -25.12 12.78 5.90
C LEU A 101 -26.24 11.75 6.11
N ALA A 102 -27.22 11.67 5.18
CA ALA A 102 -28.35 10.75 5.29
C ALA A 102 -27.99 9.26 5.11
N ARG A 103 -26.79 8.95 4.60
CA ARG A 103 -26.31 7.57 4.42
C ARG A 103 -25.50 7.05 5.61
N GLY A 104 -25.11 7.95 6.52
CA GLY A 104 -24.36 7.63 7.74
C GLY A 104 -25.19 7.72 9.01
N SER A 105 -26.50 7.96 8.89
CA SER A 105 -27.51 7.96 9.96
C SER A 105 -28.25 6.64 10.01
#